data_AF-A0A0F9C2B0-F1
#
_entry.id   AF-A0A0F9C2B0-F1
#
_cell.length_a   1.000
_cell.length_b   1.000
_cell.length_c   1.000
_cell.angle_alpha   90.00
_cell.angle_beta   90.00
_cell.angle_gamma   90.00
#
_symmetry.space_group_name_H-M   'P 1'
#
loop_
_entity.id
_entity.type
_entity.pdbx_description
1 polymer ?
#
loop_
_entity_poly.entity_id
_entity_poly.type
_entity_poly.pdbx_seq_one_letter_code
_entity_poly.pdbx_strand_id
1 'polypeptide(L)'
;TIRLHNGSLIEFLGTVKELPMLGAGLQFVVFDEFPGIPYAVWYDIVRPMLIDCRGDSLFIGTVPDPIEYDITPEFIEMYEDALMKRYGYVGFNFPSSCNPYIDKGEIDKQVADLERKGRAIDAKRLYHGKYSREYGLVWPKFNKDIHTVEPFDIPGNWTRGMAVDPHPQKPGNALWVAIDPRGHYWFYREMEFSNDERPLTIPEASYTITMTEATAKEKISGRFIDPTYAKIEHTALGSKSVKDLFRDNGLNFLEGDRTFATFKHRMDDMLVDEPDPTFHIFRSCPNTIRQVSNYTWDSWASRKARSEKGKKDKPKKKDDDYVDCIKMVLNSNLRYIDINQFTAIRSHLESKWRENRIL
;
A
#
# COMPACT_ATOMS: atom_id res chain seq x y z
N THR A 1 28.99 9.19 -31.54
CA THR A 1 30.29 9.11 -30.86
C THR A 1 31.10 10.36 -31.14
N ILE A 2 31.64 11.00 -30.10
CA ILE A 2 32.59 12.10 -30.17
C ILE A 2 33.97 11.54 -29.82
N ARG A 3 35.00 11.89 -30.59
CA ARG A 3 36.39 11.56 -30.27
C ARG A 3 37.11 12.81 -29.79
N LEU A 4 37.71 12.75 -28.61
CA LEU A 4 38.53 13.82 -28.05
C LEU A 4 39.96 13.76 -28.61
N HIS A 5 40.70 14.86 -28.51
CA HIS A 5 42.08 14.96 -29.01
C HIS A 5 43.04 13.96 -28.37
N ASN A 6 42.76 13.50 -27.15
CA ASN A 6 43.53 12.48 -26.44
C ASN A 6 43.16 11.04 -26.85
N GLY A 7 42.28 10.86 -27.83
CA GLY A 7 41.83 9.56 -28.33
C GLY A 7 40.63 8.97 -27.59
N SER A 8 40.22 9.55 -26.45
CA SER A 8 39.03 9.12 -25.70
C SER A 8 37.75 9.26 -26.52
N LEU A 9 36.78 8.40 -26.25
CA LEU A 9 35.49 8.36 -26.92
C LEU A 9 34.37 8.73 -25.95
N ILE A 10 33.40 9.52 -26.43
CA ILE A 10 32.14 9.80 -25.76
C ILE A 10 31.02 9.27 -26.64
N GLU A 11 30.16 8.43 -26.09
CA GLU A 11 29.04 7.83 -26.81
C GLU A 11 27.71 8.22 -26.15
N PHE A 12 26.68 8.42 -26.97
CA PHE A 12 25.33 8.76 -26.51
C PHE A 12 24.42 7.59 -26.81
N LEU A 13 23.76 7.10 -25.78
CA LEU A 13 22.95 5.89 -25.85
C LEU A 13 21.56 6.19 -25.33
N GLY A 14 20.54 5.69 -26.03
CA GLY A 14 19.17 5.65 -25.54
C GLY A 14 18.89 4.32 -24.87
N THR A 15 18.07 4.31 -23.83
CA THR A 15 17.75 3.12 -23.03
C THR A 15 16.72 2.17 -23.68
N VAL A 16 16.16 2.53 -24.83
CA VAL A 16 15.03 1.83 -25.49
C VAL A 16 15.48 0.87 -26.60
N LYS A 17 16.75 0.94 -27.04
CA LYS A 17 17.33 -0.06 -27.95
C LYS A 17 18.43 -0.79 -27.19
N GLU A 18 18.36 -2.12 -27.21
CA GLU A 18 19.32 -3.09 -26.67
C GLU A 18 20.72 -2.48 -26.58
N LEU A 19 21.18 -2.24 -25.34
CA LEU A 19 22.52 -1.74 -25.07
C LEU A 19 23.52 -2.74 -25.68
N PRO A 20 24.17 -2.43 -26.81
CA PRO A 20 25.04 -3.38 -27.50
C PRO A 20 26.40 -3.53 -26.78
N MET A 21 26.50 -3.06 -25.54
CA MET A 21 27.76 -2.79 -24.83
C MET A 21 28.19 -3.88 -23.85
N LEU A 22 27.55 -5.06 -23.85
CA LEU A 22 28.02 -6.18 -23.02
C LEU A 22 29.51 -6.45 -23.32
N GLY A 23 30.38 -6.18 -22.34
CA GLY A 23 31.83 -6.37 -22.43
C GLY A 23 32.67 -5.15 -22.81
N ALA A 24 32.10 -3.94 -22.94
CA ALA A 24 32.88 -2.72 -23.09
C ALA A 24 33.38 -2.23 -21.73
N GLY A 25 34.69 -2.05 -21.54
CA GLY A 25 35.25 -1.40 -20.35
C GLY A 25 34.96 0.11 -20.37
N LEU A 26 34.24 0.60 -19.36
CA LEU A 26 33.83 2.00 -19.24
C LEU A 26 34.63 2.72 -18.16
N GLN A 27 35.21 3.88 -18.51
CA GLN A 27 35.94 4.73 -17.56
C GLN A 27 35.02 5.70 -16.81
N PHE A 28 33.92 6.12 -17.44
CA PHE A 28 32.94 7.03 -16.83
C PHE A 28 31.59 6.88 -17.52
N VAL A 29 30.49 6.91 -16.76
CA VAL A 29 29.13 6.91 -17.32
C VAL A 29 28.28 8.02 -16.69
N VAL A 30 27.47 8.67 -17.52
CA VAL A 30 26.49 9.67 -17.07
C VAL A 30 25.10 9.18 -17.40
N PHE A 31 24.26 9.02 -16.39
CA PHE A 31 22.84 8.79 -16.54
C PHE A 31 22.11 10.12 -16.42
N ASP A 32 21.49 10.57 -17.51
CA ASP A 32 20.57 11.69 -17.49
C ASP A 32 19.13 11.20 -17.29
N GLU A 33 18.34 11.94 -16.51
CA GLU A 33 16.98 11.55 -16.08
C GLU A 33 16.92 10.09 -15.56
N PHE A 34 17.88 9.71 -14.70
CA PHE A 34 18.05 8.33 -14.22
C PHE A 34 16.79 7.68 -13.66
N PRO A 35 15.87 8.37 -12.95
CA PRO A 35 14.65 7.72 -12.48
C PRO A 35 13.73 7.21 -13.61
N GLY A 36 13.92 7.68 -14.85
CA GLY A 36 13.27 7.15 -16.05
C GLY A 36 13.93 5.91 -16.64
N ILE A 37 15.02 5.44 -16.06
CA ILE A 37 15.80 4.29 -16.54
C ILE A 37 15.56 3.12 -15.57
N PRO A 38 15.18 1.93 -16.07
CA PRO A 38 15.00 0.76 -15.21
C PRO A 38 16.28 0.48 -14.39
N TYR A 39 16.14 0.26 -13.09
CA TYR A 39 17.29 0.06 -12.20
C TYR A 39 18.20 -1.11 -12.63
N ALA A 40 17.63 -2.16 -13.24
CA ALA A 40 18.37 -3.28 -13.82
C ALA A 40 19.40 -2.85 -14.89
N VAL A 41 19.15 -1.76 -15.63
CA VAL A 41 20.12 -1.23 -16.60
C VAL A 41 21.38 -0.76 -15.88
N TRP A 42 21.25 -0.11 -14.73
CA TRP A 42 22.40 0.25 -13.91
C TRP A 42 23.04 -1.00 -13.30
N TYR A 43 22.26 -1.79 -12.57
CA TYR A 43 22.81 -2.82 -11.70
C TYR A 43 23.35 -4.04 -12.46
N ASP A 44 22.61 -4.55 -13.44
CA ASP A 44 22.93 -5.79 -14.15
C ASP A 44 23.81 -5.56 -15.38
N ILE A 45 23.76 -4.36 -15.97
CA ILE A 45 24.42 -4.07 -17.27
C ILE A 45 25.60 -3.11 -17.08
N VAL A 46 25.36 -1.87 -16.65
CA VAL A 46 26.38 -0.81 -16.70
C VAL A 46 27.38 -0.90 -15.55
N ARG A 47 26.93 -1.19 -14.33
CA ARG A 47 27.82 -1.27 -13.16
C ARG A 47 28.94 -2.31 -13.33
N PRO A 48 28.70 -3.53 -13.86
CA PRO A 48 29.76 -4.48 -14.17
C PRO A 48 30.80 -3.95 -15.19
N MET A 49 30.40 -3.11 -16.14
CA MET A 49 31.28 -2.56 -17.18
C MET A 49 32.31 -1.55 -16.64
N LEU A 50 32.11 -1.04 -15.42
CA LEU A 50 33.04 -0.10 -14.77
C LEU A 50 34.19 -0.83 -14.06
N ILE A 51 34.12 -2.15 -13.87
CA ILE A 51 35.05 -2.91 -13.01
C ILE A 51 36.48 -2.85 -13.55
N ASP A 52 36.67 -3.20 -14.84
CA ASP A 52 38.01 -3.33 -15.44
C ASP A 52 38.79 -2.03 -15.43
N CYS A 53 38.09 -0.91 -15.61
CA CYS A 53 38.66 0.42 -15.67
C CYS A 53 38.67 1.15 -14.32
N ARG A 54 38.06 0.56 -13.27
CA ARG A 54 37.72 1.27 -12.02
C ARG A 54 37.00 2.59 -12.33
N GLY A 55 36.03 2.52 -13.24
CA GLY A 55 35.31 3.68 -13.73
C GLY A 55 34.29 4.21 -12.72
N ASP A 56 33.95 5.49 -12.86
CA ASP A 56 32.96 6.16 -12.02
C ASP A 56 31.62 6.36 -12.76
N SER A 57 30.58 6.67 -12.01
CA SER A 57 29.26 7.00 -12.54
C SER A 57 28.70 8.28 -11.95
N LEU A 58 27.93 9.01 -12.78
CA LEU A 58 27.15 10.17 -12.37
C LEU A 58 25.69 9.94 -12.70
N PHE A 59 24.83 10.10 -11.70
CA PHE A 59 23.38 10.01 -11.84
C PHE A 59 22.77 11.41 -11.73
N ILE A 60 22.10 11.83 -12.79
CA ILE A 60 21.38 13.10 -12.87
C ILE A 60 19.91 12.78 -13.01
N GLY A 61 19.08 13.51 -12.27
CA GLY A 61 17.64 13.40 -12.42
C GLY A 61 16.89 14.26 -11.43
N THR A 62 15.68 14.61 -11.80
CA THR A 62 14.72 15.17 -10.86
C THR A 62 14.27 14.07 -9.91
N VAL A 63 14.02 14.40 -8.63
CA VAL A 63 13.40 13.44 -7.70
C VAL A 63 12.16 12.83 -8.37
N PRO A 64 12.06 11.49 -8.47
CA PRO A 64 11.00 10.88 -9.25
C PRO A 64 9.64 11.11 -8.62
N ASP A 65 8.63 11.34 -9.47
CA ASP A 65 7.25 11.08 -9.06
C ASP A 65 6.99 9.58 -9.30
N PRO A 66 6.73 8.79 -8.25
CA PRO A 66 6.48 7.34 -8.33
C PRO A 66 5.15 6.99 -9.03
N ILE A 67 4.32 7.99 -9.35
CA ILE A 67 3.22 7.84 -10.30
C ILE A 67 3.76 7.85 -11.75
N GLU A 68 4.91 8.49 -12.02
CA GLU A 68 5.55 8.50 -13.36
C GLU A 68 6.57 7.36 -13.54
N TYR A 69 7.24 6.97 -12.46
CA TYR A 69 8.40 6.08 -12.50
C TYR A 69 8.21 4.89 -11.58
N ASP A 70 8.69 3.71 -11.98
CA ASP A 70 8.74 2.54 -11.09
C ASP A 70 9.94 2.69 -10.14
N ILE A 71 9.68 3.32 -9.00
CA ILE A 71 10.70 3.56 -7.99
C ILE A 71 10.86 2.30 -7.16
N THR A 72 11.90 1.54 -7.50
CA THR A 72 12.21 0.29 -6.85
C THR A 72 12.85 0.55 -5.47
N PRO A 73 12.72 -0.37 -4.51
CA PRO A 73 13.41 -0.27 -3.21
C PRO A 73 14.91 -0.02 -3.36
N GLU A 74 15.54 -0.65 -4.35
CA GLU A 74 16.98 -0.52 -4.63
C GLU A 74 17.35 0.89 -5.10
N PHE A 75 16.48 1.54 -5.88
CA PHE A 75 16.67 2.95 -6.24
C PHE A 75 16.62 3.85 -4.99
N ILE A 76 15.67 3.60 -4.09
CA ILE A 76 15.50 4.37 -2.86
C ILE A 76 16.74 4.18 -1.97
N GLU A 77 17.19 2.93 -1.79
CA GLU A 77 18.39 2.60 -1.03
C GLU A 77 19.62 3.31 -1.61
N MET A 78 19.83 3.25 -2.93
CA MET A 78 20.92 3.95 -3.60
C MET A 78 20.86 5.47 -3.35
N TYR A 79 19.67 6.07 -3.41
CA TYR A 79 19.47 7.49 -3.14
C TYR A 79 19.75 7.84 -1.67
N GLU A 80 19.28 7.03 -0.73
CA GLU A 80 19.54 7.18 0.71
C GLU A 80 21.04 7.04 1.02
N ASP A 81 21.71 6.05 0.43
CA ASP A 81 23.16 5.87 0.55
C ASP A 81 23.94 7.05 0.00
N ALA A 82 23.52 7.63 -1.12
CA ALA A 82 24.11 8.84 -1.67
C ALA A 82 23.98 10.02 -0.70
N LEU A 83 22.81 10.22 -0.11
CA LEU A 83 22.60 11.25 0.91
C LEU A 83 23.42 11.02 2.18
N MET A 84 23.60 9.76 2.58
CA MET A 84 24.37 9.37 3.77
C MET A 84 25.87 9.19 3.49
N LYS A 85 26.31 9.37 2.23
CA LYS A 85 27.69 9.19 1.77
C LYS A 85 28.26 7.80 2.07
N ARG A 86 27.47 6.76 1.78
CA ARG A 86 27.82 5.35 2.03
C ARG A 86 28.16 4.62 0.74
N TYR A 87 28.92 3.54 0.89
CA TYR A 87 29.25 2.59 -0.19
C TYR A 87 29.82 3.24 -1.48
N GLY A 88 30.53 4.36 -1.32
CA GLY A 88 31.14 5.09 -2.44
C GLY A 88 30.22 6.09 -3.15
N TYR A 89 28.95 6.21 -2.74
CA TYR A 89 28.04 7.22 -3.29
C TYR A 89 28.22 8.59 -2.61
N VAL A 90 28.03 9.65 -3.38
CA VAL A 90 27.96 11.03 -2.89
C VAL A 90 26.76 11.72 -3.52
N GLY A 91 25.81 12.13 -2.69
CA GLY A 91 24.60 12.83 -3.09
C GLY A 91 24.77 14.35 -3.11
N PHE A 92 24.24 14.98 -4.14
CA PHE A 92 24.15 16.43 -4.26
C PHE A 92 22.69 16.83 -4.49
N ASN A 93 22.24 17.92 -3.85
CA ASN A 93 20.89 18.43 -3.98
C ASN A 93 20.94 19.84 -4.57
N PHE A 94 20.24 20.06 -5.69
CA PHE A 94 20.18 21.35 -6.37
C PHE A 94 18.72 21.82 -6.47
N PRO A 95 18.19 22.53 -5.46
CA PRO A 95 16.90 23.20 -5.55
C PRO A 95 16.88 24.23 -6.68
N SER A 96 15.70 24.50 -7.25
CA SER A 96 15.54 25.52 -8.30
C SER A 96 16.00 26.91 -7.83
N SER A 97 15.91 27.18 -6.53
CA SER A 97 16.38 28.43 -5.91
C SER A 97 17.90 28.63 -5.94
N CYS A 98 18.68 27.58 -6.22
CA CYS A 98 20.12 27.66 -6.41
C CYS A 98 20.51 28.14 -7.81
N ASN A 99 19.57 28.19 -8.77
CA ASN A 99 19.86 28.68 -10.11
C ASN A 99 19.81 30.23 -10.13
N PRO A 100 20.95 30.93 -10.34
CA PRO A 100 21.00 32.39 -10.31
C PRO A 100 20.27 33.05 -11.49
N TYR A 101 19.89 32.28 -12.50
CA TYR A 101 19.24 32.77 -13.71
C TYR A 101 17.71 32.62 -13.69
N ILE A 102 17.14 32.03 -12.63
CA ILE A 102 15.68 31.89 -12.48
C ILE A 102 15.17 32.97 -11.52
N ASP A 103 14.09 33.66 -11.91
CA ASP A 103 13.40 34.58 -11.01
C ASP A 103 12.76 33.81 -9.85
N LYS A 104 13.17 34.15 -8.63
CA LYS A 104 12.68 33.52 -7.40
C LYS A 104 11.17 33.77 -7.21
N GLY A 105 10.65 34.92 -7.67
CA GLY A 105 9.23 35.22 -7.61
C GLY A 105 8.38 34.27 -8.48
N GLU A 106 8.93 33.77 -9.59
CA GLU A 106 8.26 32.76 -10.43
C GLU A 106 8.29 31.36 -9.79
N ILE A 107 9.36 31.03 -9.06
CA ILE A 107 9.41 29.80 -8.26
C ILE A 107 8.32 29.84 -7.18
N ASP A 108 8.25 30.93 -6.42
CA ASP A 108 7.30 31.08 -5.31
C ASP A 108 5.84 30.99 -5.79
N LYS A 109 5.52 31.60 -6.94
CA LYS A 109 4.19 31.49 -7.55
C LYS A 109 3.84 30.05 -7.93
N GLN A 110 4.78 29.30 -8.51
CA GLN A 110 4.52 27.92 -8.92
C GLN A 110 4.39 26.98 -7.71
N VAL A 111 5.20 27.18 -6.67
CA VAL A 111 5.07 26.48 -5.39
C VAL A 111 3.69 26.74 -4.77
N ALA A 112 3.28 28.00 -4.66
CA ALA A 112 1.99 28.37 -4.10
C ALA A 112 0.79 27.81 -4.89
N ASP A 113 0.88 27.78 -6.23
CA ASP A 113 -0.18 27.18 -7.06
C ASP A 113 -0.29 25.66 -6.85
N LEU A 114 0.83 24.95 -6.72
CA LEU A 114 0.82 23.51 -6.39
C LEU A 114 0.24 23.26 -5.01
N GLU A 115 0.65 24.02 -4.00
CA GLU A 115 0.12 23.89 -2.63
C GLU A 115 -1.38 24.15 -2.58
N ARG A 116 -1.87 25.21 -3.24
CA ARG A 116 -3.30 25.52 -3.37
C ARG A 116 -4.08 24.38 -4.03
N LYS A 117 -3.46 23.62 -4.94
CA LYS A 117 -4.03 22.45 -5.62
C LYS A 117 -3.88 21.15 -4.82
N GLY A 118 -3.40 21.21 -3.57
CA GLY A 118 -3.15 20.02 -2.74
C GLY A 118 -1.93 19.20 -3.18
N ARG A 119 -1.03 19.80 -3.96
CA ARG A 119 0.17 19.17 -4.55
C ARG A 119 1.46 19.68 -3.90
N ALA A 120 1.43 20.00 -2.61
CA ALA A 120 2.61 20.44 -1.85
C ALA A 120 3.78 19.44 -1.94
N ILE A 121 3.47 18.15 -2.02
CA ILE A 121 4.42 17.06 -2.24
C ILE A 121 5.16 17.26 -3.58
N ASP A 122 4.47 17.63 -4.67
CA ASP A 122 5.12 17.95 -5.94
C ASP A 122 6.01 19.20 -5.87
N ALA A 123 5.65 20.19 -5.05
CA ALA A 123 6.50 21.36 -4.85
C ALA A 123 7.83 21.00 -4.18
N LYS A 124 7.80 20.16 -3.13
CA LYS A 124 8.99 19.56 -2.49
C LYS A 124 9.89 18.83 -3.49
N ARG A 125 9.28 18.17 -4.48
CA ARG A 125 9.97 17.38 -5.50
C ARG A 125 10.67 18.26 -6.54
N LEU A 126 9.87 19.11 -7.19
CA LEU A 126 10.26 19.83 -8.40
C LEU A 126 11.10 21.07 -8.11
N TYR A 127 10.85 21.77 -7.00
CA TYR A 127 11.53 23.03 -6.70
C TYR A 127 12.53 22.93 -5.55
N HIS A 128 12.27 22.05 -4.58
CA HIS A 128 13.17 21.84 -3.45
C HIS A 128 14.11 20.65 -3.62
N GLY A 129 13.91 19.82 -4.66
CA GLY A 129 14.76 18.67 -4.95
C GLY A 129 14.75 17.61 -3.84
N LYS A 130 13.73 17.57 -2.98
CA LYS A 130 13.69 16.66 -1.82
C LYS A 130 12.87 15.42 -2.14
N TYR A 131 13.47 14.25 -1.95
CA TYR A 131 12.74 12.99 -1.88
C TYR A 131 11.98 12.89 -0.54
N SER A 132 10.81 12.28 -0.59
CA SER A 132 9.94 11.97 0.53
C SER A 132 9.36 10.59 0.28
N ARG A 133 9.37 9.72 1.29
CA ARG A 133 8.72 8.40 1.18
C ARG A 133 7.21 8.50 0.97
N GLU A 134 6.62 9.69 1.18
CA GLU A 134 5.20 9.99 0.94
C GLU A 134 4.83 10.03 -0.55
N TYR A 135 5.82 10.12 -1.45
CA TYR A 135 5.56 10.19 -2.88
C TYR A 135 4.82 8.93 -3.38
N GLY A 136 3.71 9.13 -4.09
CA GLY A 136 2.93 8.04 -4.71
C GLY A 136 2.11 7.21 -3.75
N LEU A 137 2.22 7.44 -2.44
CA LEU A 137 1.34 6.82 -1.46
C LEU A 137 -0.11 7.24 -1.73
N VAL A 138 -1.02 6.29 -1.55
CA VAL A 138 -2.46 6.58 -1.57
C VAL A 138 -2.85 7.41 -0.36
N TRP A 139 -2.23 7.16 0.80
CA TRP A 139 -2.48 7.87 2.06
C TRP A 139 -1.19 8.42 2.67
N PRO A 140 -0.66 9.54 2.16
CA PRO A 140 0.52 10.18 2.74
C PRO A 140 0.29 10.71 4.17
N LYS A 141 -0.97 10.86 4.61
CA LYS A 141 -1.33 11.24 5.98
C LYS A 141 -1.21 10.11 6.99
N PHE A 142 -1.06 8.85 6.55
CA PHE A 142 -0.87 7.75 7.48
C PHE A 142 0.47 7.90 8.21
N ASN A 143 0.39 8.36 9.46
CA ASN A 143 1.52 8.46 10.36
C ASN A 143 1.50 7.31 11.37
N LYS A 144 2.57 6.52 11.44
CA LYS A 144 2.68 5.39 12.38
C LYS A 144 2.63 5.84 13.84
N ASP A 145 3.16 7.01 14.17
CA ASP A 145 3.19 7.50 15.54
C ASP A 145 1.80 7.92 16.05
N ILE A 146 0.87 8.20 15.12
CA ILE A 146 -0.51 8.63 15.41
C ILE A 146 -1.50 7.47 15.26
N HIS A 147 -1.40 6.73 14.16
CA HIS A 147 -2.38 5.72 13.75
C HIS A 147 -2.01 4.30 14.19
N THR A 148 -0.84 4.10 14.81
CA THR A 148 -0.50 2.81 15.42
C THR A 148 -0.41 2.92 16.94
N VAL A 149 -0.99 1.95 17.62
CA VAL A 149 -1.12 1.94 19.07
C VAL A 149 -0.53 0.66 19.65
N GLU A 150 0.00 0.73 20.87
CA GLU A 150 0.39 -0.47 21.60
C GLU A 150 -0.88 -1.32 21.86
N PRO A 151 -0.78 -2.66 21.77
CA PRO A 151 -1.91 -3.53 22.06
C PRO A 151 -2.46 -3.32 23.47
N PHE A 152 -3.79 -3.31 23.59
CA PHE A 152 -4.48 -3.28 24.88
C PHE A 152 -5.64 -4.28 24.89
N ASP A 153 -6.13 -4.59 26.10
CA ASP A 153 -7.29 -5.46 26.28
C ASP A 153 -8.56 -4.78 25.78
N ILE A 154 -9.01 -5.18 24.59
CA ILE A 154 -10.22 -4.62 23.97
C ILE A 154 -11.44 -4.97 24.82
N PRO A 155 -12.24 -3.98 25.27
CA PRO A 155 -13.44 -4.24 26.06
C PRO A 155 -14.39 -5.24 25.39
N GLY A 156 -14.94 -6.16 26.19
CA GLY A 156 -15.80 -7.25 25.70
C GLY A 156 -17.12 -6.76 25.09
N ASN A 157 -17.55 -5.54 25.42
CA ASN A 157 -18.76 -4.91 24.88
C ASN A 157 -18.55 -4.20 23.53
N TRP A 158 -17.30 -4.05 23.06
CA TRP A 158 -17.04 -3.46 21.74
C TRP A 158 -17.47 -4.42 20.63
N THR A 159 -18.00 -3.85 19.54
CA THR A 159 -18.39 -4.64 18.38
C THR A 159 -17.12 -5.14 17.69
N ARG A 160 -17.06 -6.44 17.40
CA ARG A 160 -15.93 -7.04 16.70
C ARG A 160 -16.36 -7.50 15.32
N GLY A 161 -15.50 -7.30 14.34
CA GLY A 161 -15.66 -7.87 13.01
C GLY A 161 -14.35 -8.46 12.53
N MET A 162 -14.41 -9.13 11.40
CA MET A 162 -13.22 -9.56 10.69
C MET A 162 -13.46 -9.61 9.19
N ALA A 163 -12.38 -9.56 8.41
CA ALA A 163 -12.42 -9.79 6.97
C ALA A 163 -11.35 -10.81 6.57
N VAL A 164 -11.65 -11.62 5.55
CA VAL A 164 -10.69 -12.53 4.91
C VAL A 164 -10.48 -12.16 3.45
N ASP A 165 -9.23 -12.27 3.01
CA ASP A 165 -8.83 -12.22 1.61
C ASP A 165 -8.13 -13.55 1.24
N PRO A 166 -8.91 -14.59 0.86
CA PRO A 166 -8.35 -15.87 0.42
C PRO A 166 -7.57 -15.71 -0.88
N HIS A 167 -6.63 -16.60 -1.15
CA HIS A 167 -5.95 -16.63 -2.45
C HIS A 167 -5.68 -18.08 -2.90
N PRO A 168 -5.82 -18.42 -4.20
CA PRO A 168 -5.65 -19.79 -4.68
C PRO A 168 -4.18 -20.23 -4.75
N GLN A 169 -3.25 -19.27 -4.95
CA GLN A 169 -1.83 -19.56 -5.22
C GLN A 169 -0.84 -19.08 -4.14
N LYS A 170 -1.30 -18.31 -3.15
CA LYS A 170 -0.48 -17.81 -2.03
C LYS A 170 -1.32 -17.91 -0.74
N PRO A 171 -0.73 -17.79 0.45
CA PRO A 171 -1.49 -17.74 1.69
C PRO A 171 -2.58 -16.66 1.64
N GLY A 172 -3.79 -17.01 2.06
CA GLY A 172 -4.84 -16.03 2.31
C GLY A 172 -4.58 -15.26 3.61
N ASN A 173 -5.34 -14.20 3.86
CA ASN A 173 -5.15 -13.37 5.05
C ASN A 173 -6.48 -13.15 5.78
N ALA A 174 -6.38 -12.92 7.09
CA ALA A 174 -7.48 -12.51 7.94
C ALA A 174 -7.08 -11.31 8.81
N LEU A 175 -8.01 -10.38 8.98
CA LEU A 175 -7.83 -9.19 9.78
C LEU A 175 -9.04 -8.97 10.68
N TRP A 176 -8.82 -8.80 11.98
CA TRP A 176 -9.86 -8.50 12.95
C TRP A 176 -9.86 -7.03 13.32
N VAL A 177 -11.07 -6.51 13.55
CA VAL A 177 -11.31 -5.13 13.94
C VAL A 177 -12.27 -5.06 15.11
N ALA A 178 -12.04 -4.13 16.02
CA ALA A 178 -12.99 -3.76 17.06
C ALA A 178 -13.45 -2.32 16.83
N ILE A 179 -14.72 -2.05 17.14
CA ILE A 179 -15.32 -0.72 17.03
C ILE A 179 -15.82 -0.30 18.40
N ASP A 180 -15.31 0.82 18.88
CA ASP A 180 -15.65 1.37 20.19
C ASP A 180 -16.96 2.19 20.14
N PRO A 181 -17.52 2.59 21.31
CA PRO A 181 -18.73 3.40 21.36
C PRO A 181 -18.65 4.77 20.67
N ARG A 182 -17.45 5.28 20.40
CA ARG A 182 -17.20 6.55 19.70
C ARG A 182 -17.11 6.36 18.18
N GLY A 183 -17.09 5.11 17.70
CA GLY A 183 -16.98 4.77 16.29
C GLY A 183 -15.55 4.63 15.78
N HIS A 184 -14.56 4.47 16.67
CA HIS A 184 -13.18 4.27 16.27
C HIS A 184 -12.95 2.82 15.86
N TYR A 185 -12.16 2.61 14.81
CA TYR A 185 -11.80 1.31 14.30
C TYR A 185 -10.41 0.93 14.80
N TRP A 186 -10.33 -0.19 15.50
CA TRP A 186 -9.11 -0.74 16.10
C TRP A 186 -8.80 -2.08 15.42
N PHE A 187 -7.91 -2.08 14.43
CA PHE A 187 -7.42 -3.31 13.80
C PHE A 187 -6.39 -3.96 14.71
N TYR A 188 -6.72 -5.12 15.27
CA TYR A 188 -6.01 -5.62 16.47
C TYR A 188 -5.37 -6.99 16.34
N ARG A 189 -5.72 -7.74 15.30
CA ARG A 189 -5.17 -9.07 15.03
C ARG A 189 -5.09 -9.27 13.53
N GLU A 190 -3.95 -9.75 13.06
CA GLU A 190 -3.76 -10.21 11.69
C GLU A 190 -3.34 -11.68 11.71
N MET A 191 -3.67 -12.41 10.64
CA MET A 191 -3.30 -13.81 10.48
C MET A 191 -3.11 -14.11 9.00
N GLU A 192 -1.94 -14.62 8.65
CA GLU A 192 -1.69 -15.24 7.36
C GLU A 192 -2.08 -16.73 7.44
N PHE A 193 -2.74 -17.25 6.41
CA PHE A 193 -3.13 -18.66 6.30
C PHE A 193 -1.96 -19.47 5.77
N SER A 194 -0.89 -19.53 6.56
CA SER A 194 0.30 -20.31 6.29
C SER A 194 0.81 -20.98 7.56
N ASN A 195 1.62 -22.02 7.37
CA ASN A 195 2.56 -22.51 8.36
C ASN A 195 3.97 -22.48 7.74
N ASP A 196 4.98 -22.95 8.49
CA ASP A 196 6.39 -22.91 8.04
C ASP A 196 6.66 -23.67 6.72
N GLU A 197 5.74 -24.54 6.29
CA GLU A 197 5.91 -25.39 5.11
C GLU A 197 5.04 -24.98 3.92
N ARG A 198 3.80 -24.53 4.15
CA ARG A 198 2.82 -24.26 3.09
C ARG A 198 1.66 -23.34 3.50
N PRO A 199 0.92 -22.80 2.50
CA PRO A 199 -0.41 -22.25 2.74
C PRO A 199 -1.36 -23.27 3.40
N LEU A 200 -2.20 -22.80 4.31
CA LEU A 200 -3.27 -23.57 4.94
C LEU A 200 -4.42 -23.78 3.94
N THR A 201 -5.07 -24.93 4.06
CA THR A 201 -6.36 -25.18 3.41
C THR A 201 -7.47 -24.42 4.12
N ILE A 202 -8.62 -24.23 3.47
CA ILE A 202 -9.78 -23.55 4.09
C ILE A 202 -10.25 -24.22 5.39
N PRO A 203 -10.32 -25.56 5.52
CA PRO A 203 -10.61 -26.20 6.79
C PRO A 203 -9.59 -25.89 7.90
N GLU A 204 -8.30 -25.90 7.58
CA GLU A 204 -7.22 -25.58 8.54
C GLU A 204 -7.27 -24.11 8.99
N ALA A 205 -7.48 -23.19 8.04
CA ALA A 205 -7.69 -21.79 8.33
C ALA A 205 -8.94 -21.58 9.20
N SER A 206 -10.04 -22.28 8.89
CA SER A 206 -11.28 -22.20 9.67
C SER A 206 -11.10 -22.68 11.11
N TYR A 207 -10.36 -23.79 11.29
CA TYR A 207 -10.02 -24.30 12.61
C TYR A 207 -9.17 -23.29 13.39
N THR A 208 -8.15 -22.72 12.76
CA THR A 208 -7.23 -21.74 13.38
C THR A 208 -7.97 -20.46 13.79
N ILE A 209 -8.84 -19.93 12.93
CA ILE A 209 -9.72 -18.79 13.24
C ILE A 209 -10.59 -19.11 14.46
N THR A 210 -11.28 -20.25 14.43
CA THR A 210 -12.21 -20.65 15.50
C THR A 210 -11.50 -20.82 16.84
N MET A 211 -10.34 -21.48 16.85
CA MET A 211 -9.55 -21.67 18.06
C MET A 211 -8.99 -20.37 18.61
N THR A 212 -8.56 -19.45 17.74
CA THR A 212 -8.06 -18.13 18.13
C THR A 212 -9.12 -17.33 18.86
N GLU A 213 -10.32 -17.22 18.25
CA GLU A 213 -11.43 -16.45 18.81
C GLU A 213 -12.01 -17.10 20.07
N ALA A 214 -12.12 -18.44 20.11
CA ALA A 214 -12.58 -19.17 21.29
C ALA A 214 -11.63 -18.97 22.48
N THR A 215 -10.32 -19.04 22.24
CA THR A 215 -9.28 -18.81 23.27
C THR A 215 -9.36 -17.38 23.81
N ALA A 216 -9.56 -16.40 22.92
CA ALA A 216 -9.72 -15.00 23.29
C ALA A 216 -11.11 -14.67 23.87
N LYS A 217 -12.05 -15.63 23.86
CA LYS A 217 -13.46 -15.47 24.26
C LYS A 217 -14.16 -14.35 23.46
N GLU A 218 -13.77 -14.19 22.20
CA GLU A 218 -14.25 -13.14 21.33
C GLU A 218 -15.55 -13.56 20.62
N LYS A 219 -16.48 -12.62 20.49
CA LYS A 219 -17.70 -12.78 19.68
C LYS A 219 -17.63 -11.86 18.48
N ILE A 220 -17.54 -12.45 17.29
CA ILE A 220 -17.45 -11.69 16.05
C ILE A 220 -18.84 -11.44 15.49
N SER A 221 -19.22 -10.16 15.41
CA SER A 221 -20.54 -9.70 14.96
C SER A 221 -20.68 -9.65 13.44
N GLY A 222 -19.58 -9.47 12.71
CA GLY A 222 -19.58 -9.44 11.25
C GLY A 222 -18.33 -10.05 10.66
N ARG A 223 -18.50 -10.92 9.65
CA ARG A 223 -17.40 -11.52 8.90
C ARG A 223 -17.56 -11.21 7.43
N PHE A 224 -16.51 -10.73 6.78
CA PHE A 224 -16.54 -10.35 5.37
C PHE A 224 -15.52 -11.16 4.57
N ILE A 225 -15.90 -11.62 3.38
CA ILE A 225 -15.01 -12.33 2.44
C ILE A 225 -14.97 -11.56 1.12
N ASP A 226 -13.81 -11.58 0.47
CA ASP A 226 -13.67 -11.03 -0.87
C ASP A 226 -14.77 -11.61 -1.80
N PRO A 227 -15.59 -10.75 -2.44
CA PRO A 227 -16.71 -11.17 -3.26
C PRO A 227 -16.32 -12.04 -4.46
N THR A 228 -15.05 -12.00 -4.90
CA THR A 228 -14.53 -12.91 -5.92
C THR A 228 -14.60 -14.36 -5.47
N TYR A 229 -14.32 -14.64 -4.19
CA TYR A 229 -14.30 -15.99 -3.62
C TYR A 229 -15.64 -16.39 -2.97
N ALA A 230 -16.61 -15.48 -2.96
CA ALA A 230 -17.98 -15.74 -2.58
C ALA A 230 -18.82 -16.38 -3.69
N LYS A 231 -18.33 -16.35 -4.93
CA LYS A 231 -19.05 -16.84 -6.11
C LYS A 231 -18.46 -18.18 -6.56
N ILE A 232 -19.31 -19.06 -7.09
CA ILE A 232 -18.89 -20.32 -7.70
C ILE A 232 -18.35 -19.99 -9.10
N GLU A 233 -17.10 -20.37 -9.41
CA GLU A 233 -16.65 -20.35 -10.81
C GLU A 233 -17.38 -21.46 -11.57
N HIS A 234 -18.15 -21.08 -12.59
CA HIS A 234 -18.92 -21.99 -13.44
C HIS A 234 -17.99 -22.86 -14.30
N THR A 235 -17.38 -23.91 -13.76
CA THR A 235 -16.61 -24.87 -14.59
C THR A 235 -16.79 -26.34 -14.25
N ALA A 236 -17.45 -26.73 -13.17
CA ALA A 236 -17.87 -28.13 -12.98
C ALA A 236 -19.08 -28.26 -12.04
N LEU A 237 -20.05 -29.11 -12.42
CA LEU A 237 -21.19 -29.50 -11.56
C LEU A 237 -20.67 -29.90 -10.17
N GLY A 238 -21.06 -29.15 -9.13
CA GLY A 238 -20.74 -29.46 -7.72
C GLY A 238 -19.67 -28.59 -7.05
N SER A 239 -19.24 -27.49 -7.65
CA SER A 239 -18.19 -26.62 -7.09
C SER A 239 -18.73 -25.72 -5.97
N LYS A 240 -18.22 -25.91 -4.74
CA LYS A 240 -18.42 -25.00 -3.60
C LYS A 240 -17.56 -23.76 -3.78
N SER A 241 -18.10 -22.58 -3.49
CA SER A 241 -17.28 -21.37 -3.35
C SER A 241 -16.39 -21.48 -2.10
N VAL A 242 -15.35 -20.64 -2.01
CA VAL A 242 -14.53 -20.59 -0.78
C VAL A 242 -15.39 -20.18 0.42
N LYS A 243 -16.37 -19.29 0.22
CA LYS A 243 -17.39 -18.94 1.21
C LYS A 243 -18.20 -20.16 1.67
N ASP A 244 -18.58 -21.05 0.75
CA ASP A 244 -19.29 -22.29 1.11
C ASP A 244 -18.39 -23.24 1.91
N LEU A 245 -17.10 -23.33 1.55
CA LEU A 245 -16.12 -24.13 2.31
C LEU A 245 -15.94 -23.60 3.74
N PHE A 246 -15.85 -22.29 3.94
CA PHE A 246 -15.83 -21.70 5.28
C PHE A 246 -17.13 -22.01 6.05
N ARG A 247 -18.29 -21.91 5.39
CA ARG A 247 -19.59 -22.22 5.98
C ARG A 247 -19.68 -23.67 6.47
N ASP A 248 -19.19 -24.61 5.68
CA ASP A 248 -19.17 -26.03 6.06
C ASP A 248 -18.28 -26.30 7.29
N ASN A 249 -17.30 -25.43 7.53
CA ASN A 249 -16.42 -25.47 8.71
C ASN A 249 -16.90 -24.54 9.84
N GLY A 250 -18.16 -24.07 9.79
CA GLY A 250 -18.79 -23.31 10.89
C GLY A 250 -18.57 -21.80 10.86
N LEU A 251 -17.94 -21.25 9.81
CA LEU A 251 -17.70 -19.82 9.66
C LEU A 251 -18.56 -19.21 8.56
N ASN A 252 -19.54 -18.40 8.95
CA ASN A 252 -20.43 -17.72 8.02
C ASN A 252 -19.89 -16.34 7.64
N PHE A 253 -19.57 -16.14 6.36
CA PHE A 253 -19.09 -14.88 5.81
C PHE A 253 -20.14 -14.17 4.94
N LEU A 254 -20.21 -12.85 5.07
CA LEU A 254 -20.91 -11.95 4.17
C LEU A 254 -19.98 -11.51 3.04
N GLU A 255 -20.54 -11.17 1.87
CA GLU A 255 -19.73 -10.66 0.76
C GLU A 255 -19.29 -9.24 1.09
N GLY A 256 -17.98 -8.99 0.99
CA GLY A 256 -17.41 -7.66 1.17
C GLY A 256 -17.61 -6.76 -0.05
N ASP A 257 -17.56 -5.45 0.16
CA ASP A 257 -17.49 -4.46 -0.92
C ASP A 257 -16.04 -3.98 -1.08
N ARG A 258 -15.48 -4.14 -2.28
CA ARG A 258 -14.11 -3.72 -2.62
C ARG A 258 -14.05 -2.47 -3.49
N THR A 259 -15.08 -1.64 -3.46
CA THR A 259 -15.11 -0.35 -4.16
C THR A 259 -14.03 0.58 -3.60
N PHE A 260 -12.99 0.83 -4.39
CA PHE A 260 -11.83 1.59 -3.96
C PHE A 260 -12.16 3.07 -3.70
N ALA A 261 -13.02 3.70 -4.50
CA ALA A 261 -13.38 5.11 -4.34
C ALA A 261 -14.02 5.39 -2.97
N THR A 262 -15.03 4.60 -2.57
CA THR A 262 -15.69 4.69 -1.26
C THR A 262 -14.70 4.51 -0.12
N PHE A 263 -13.87 3.48 -0.22
CA PHE A 263 -12.85 3.17 0.77
C PHE A 263 -11.82 4.28 0.90
N LYS A 264 -11.34 4.84 -0.21
CA LYS A 264 -10.37 5.93 -0.21
C LYS A 264 -10.93 7.15 0.52
N HIS A 265 -12.18 7.55 0.23
CA HIS A 265 -12.81 8.67 0.92
C HIS A 265 -12.93 8.43 2.43
N ARG A 266 -13.37 7.24 2.85
CA ARG A 266 -13.42 6.90 4.29
C ARG A 266 -12.04 6.98 4.93
N MET A 267 -11.01 6.41 4.30
CA MET A 267 -9.65 6.48 4.81
C MET A 267 -9.13 7.93 4.88
N ASP A 268 -9.39 8.76 3.87
CA ASP A 268 -8.97 10.17 3.89
C ASP A 268 -9.58 10.95 5.07
N ASP A 269 -10.83 10.63 5.44
CA ASP A 269 -11.55 11.23 6.57
C ASP A 269 -11.07 10.66 7.92
N MET A 270 -10.79 9.37 8.00
CA MET A 270 -10.41 8.69 9.25
C MET A 270 -8.93 8.88 9.63
N LEU A 271 -8.08 9.21 8.64
CA LEU A 271 -6.66 9.53 8.82
C LEU A 271 -6.43 11.04 9.04
N VAL A 272 -7.48 11.79 9.41
CA VAL A 272 -7.32 13.18 9.81
C VAL A 272 -6.58 13.22 11.15
N ASP A 273 -5.52 14.01 11.20
CA ASP A 273 -4.71 14.21 12.41
C ASP A 273 -5.55 14.81 13.56
N GLU A 274 -5.06 14.63 14.79
CA GLU A 274 -5.49 15.20 16.09
C GLU A 274 -6.74 16.13 16.16
N PRO A 275 -7.58 15.98 17.20
CA PRO A 275 -7.26 15.26 18.44
C PRO A 275 -7.69 13.79 18.47
N ASP A 276 -8.33 13.27 17.42
CA ASP A 276 -9.06 12.01 17.53
C ASP A 276 -9.17 11.27 16.18
N PRO A 277 -8.05 10.75 15.63
CA PRO A 277 -8.12 9.88 14.45
C PRO A 277 -9.01 8.68 14.78
N THR A 278 -9.88 8.27 13.86
CA THR A 278 -10.82 7.17 14.09
C THR A 278 -10.33 5.84 13.50
N PHE A 279 -9.11 5.82 12.97
CA PHE A 279 -8.46 4.65 12.40
C PHE A 279 -7.19 4.32 13.18
N HIS A 280 -7.15 3.13 13.78
CA HIS A 280 -6.02 2.66 14.57
C HIS A 280 -5.64 1.22 14.20
N ILE A 281 -4.34 0.94 14.17
CA ILE A 281 -3.80 -0.41 14.00
C ILE A 281 -2.93 -0.75 15.21
N PHE A 282 -3.13 -1.91 15.81
CA PHE A 282 -2.26 -2.39 16.88
C PHE A 282 -0.87 -2.67 16.32
N ARG A 283 0.17 -2.34 17.08
CA ARG A 283 1.58 -2.60 16.70
C ARG A 283 1.89 -4.10 16.54
N SER A 284 1.05 -4.97 17.08
CA SER A 284 1.07 -6.42 16.83
C SER A 284 0.58 -6.82 15.43
N CYS A 285 0.18 -5.88 14.57
CA CYS A 285 -0.22 -6.11 13.17
C CYS A 285 0.81 -5.53 12.19
N PRO A 286 2.06 -6.04 12.17
CA PRO A 286 3.14 -5.45 11.39
C PRO A 286 2.92 -5.52 9.87
N ASN A 287 2.24 -6.54 9.35
CA ASN A 287 1.94 -6.63 7.92
C ASN A 287 0.90 -5.61 7.49
N THR A 288 -0.15 -5.44 8.28
CA THR A 288 -1.18 -4.42 8.06
C THR A 288 -0.55 -3.02 8.05
N ILE A 289 0.30 -2.72 9.05
CA ILE A 289 1.04 -1.45 9.11
C ILE A 289 1.93 -1.28 7.88
N ARG A 290 2.69 -2.31 7.50
CA ARG A 290 3.59 -2.29 6.34
C ARG A 290 2.82 -2.03 5.04
N GLN A 291 1.71 -2.72 4.82
CA GLN A 291 0.92 -2.58 3.59
C GLN A 291 0.25 -1.21 3.50
N VAL A 292 -0.39 -0.74 4.58
CA VAL A 292 -1.01 0.61 4.59
C VAL A 292 0.05 1.70 4.38
N SER A 293 1.23 1.58 5.00
CA SER A 293 2.32 2.56 4.89
C SER A 293 2.92 2.63 3.48
N ASN A 294 2.89 1.53 2.73
CA ASN A 294 3.52 1.42 1.42
C ASN A 294 2.52 1.34 0.27
N TYR A 295 1.23 1.57 0.54
CA TYR A 295 0.19 1.45 -0.47
C TYR A 295 0.28 2.59 -1.48
N THR A 296 0.63 2.27 -2.74
CA THR A 296 0.92 3.28 -3.78
C THR A 296 -0.05 3.23 -4.96
N TRP A 297 -0.21 4.35 -5.65
CA TRP A 297 -0.88 4.42 -6.95
C TRP A 297 -0.18 3.56 -8.00
N ASP A 298 -0.96 2.94 -8.89
CA ASP A 298 -0.42 2.25 -10.05
C ASP A 298 0.03 3.28 -11.10
N SER A 299 1.07 2.94 -11.86
CA SER A 299 1.64 3.78 -12.91
C SER A 299 1.71 3.04 -14.24
N TRP A 300 1.76 3.78 -15.34
CA TRP A 300 2.02 3.18 -16.65
C TRP A 300 3.51 2.91 -16.80
N ALA A 301 3.87 1.77 -17.40
CA ALA A 301 5.26 1.39 -17.62
C ALA A 301 6.07 2.35 -18.51
N SER A 302 5.39 3.27 -19.22
CA SER A 302 6.07 4.32 -20.00
C SER A 302 5.33 5.65 -19.97
N ARG A 303 6.10 6.73 -20.12
CA ARG A 303 5.60 8.11 -20.21
C ARG A 303 4.62 8.30 -21.36
N LYS A 304 4.89 7.64 -22.50
CA LYS A 304 4.02 7.65 -23.69
C LYS A 304 2.64 7.10 -23.36
N ALA A 305 2.57 5.92 -22.74
CA ALA A 305 1.30 5.29 -22.35
C ALA A 305 0.49 6.18 -21.39
N ARG A 306 1.15 6.87 -20.45
CA ARG A 306 0.50 7.84 -19.55
C ARG A 306 -0.04 9.06 -20.29
N SER A 307 0.71 9.60 -21.25
CA SER A 307 0.24 10.76 -22.03
C SER A 307 -1.00 10.45 -22.86
N GLU A 308 -1.10 9.21 -23.37
CA GLU A 308 -2.22 8.75 -24.19
C GLU A 308 -3.44 8.33 -23.37
N LYS A 309 -3.21 7.68 -22.20
CA LYS A 309 -4.28 7.05 -21.41
C LYS A 309 -4.64 7.79 -20.12
N GLY A 310 -3.96 8.88 -19.81
CA GLY A 310 -4.10 9.60 -18.54
C GLY A 310 -3.50 8.83 -17.35
N LYS A 311 -3.78 9.31 -16.13
CA LYS A 311 -3.36 8.62 -14.90
C LYS A 311 -4.23 7.37 -14.67
N LYS A 312 -3.68 6.36 -14.00
CA LYS A 312 -4.48 5.24 -13.50
C LYS A 312 -5.22 5.69 -12.24
N ASP A 313 -6.52 5.38 -12.18
CA ASP A 313 -7.36 5.70 -11.02
C ASP A 313 -7.41 4.55 -9.99
N LYS A 314 -6.39 3.68 -10.00
CA LYS A 314 -6.31 2.51 -9.14
C LYS A 314 -4.92 2.35 -8.54
N PRO A 315 -4.82 1.81 -7.31
CA PRO A 315 -3.56 1.48 -6.68
C PRO A 315 -2.89 0.27 -7.34
N LYS A 316 -1.58 0.15 -7.13
CA LYS A 316 -0.78 -0.98 -7.60
C LYS A 316 -1.25 -2.24 -6.88
N LYS A 317 -1.55 -3.31 -7.62
CA LYS A 317 -1.92 -4.63 -7.07
C LYS A 317 -0.67 -5.37 -6.59
N LYS A 318 -0.07 -4.88 -5.52
CA LYS A 318 1.10 -5.48 -4.89
C LYS A 318 0.97 -5.26 -3.40
N ASP A 319 1.08 -6.35 -2.63
CA ASP A 319 1.15 -6.30 -1.18
C ASP A 319 -0.04 -5.55 -0.56
N ASP A 320 -1.25 -5.93 -1.00
CA ASP A 320 -2.50 -5.24 -0.72
C ASP A 320 -3.57 -6.10 -0.02
N ASP A 321 -3.21 -7.30 0.42
CA ASP A 321 -4.15 -8.30 0.98
C ASP A 321 -4.84 -7.81 2.27
N TYR A 322 -4.08 -7.23 3.21
CA TYR A 322 -4.64 -6.63 4.43
C TYR A 322 -5.34 -5.31 4.14
N VAL A 323 -4.90 -4.56 3.12
CA VAL A 323 -5.60 -3.35 2.65
C VAL A 323 -6.97 -3.72 2.06
N ASP A 324 -7.07 -4.84 1.35
CA ASP A 324 -8.34 -5.39 0.87
C ASP A 324 -9.24 -5.85 2.02
N CYS A 325 -8.68 -6.43 3.08
CA CYS A 325 -9.42 -6.73 4.30
C CYS A 325 -9.98 -5.44 4.96
N ILE A 326 -9.15 -4.40 5.13
CA ILE A 326 -9.59 -3.09 5.66
C ILE A 326 -10.70 -2.53 4.77
N LYS A 327 -10.52 -2.57 3.44
CA LYS A 327 -11.49 -2.08 2.46
C LYS A 327 -12.86 -2.73 2.62
N MET A 328 -12.91 -4.06 2.80
CA MET A 328 -14.15 -4.78 3.05
C MET A 328 -14.81 -4.38 4.38
N VAL A 329 -14.02 -4.26 5.45
CA VAL A 329 -14.52 -3.80 6.76
C VAL A 329 -15.09 -2.38 6.64
N LEU A 330 -14.30 -1.46 6.09
CA LEU A 330 -14.67 -0.05 6.02
C LEU A 330 -15.77 0.24 5.00
N ASN A 331 -15.94 -0.53 3.94
CA ASN A 331 -17.09 -0.36 3.04
C ASN A 331 -18.36 -1.03 3.58
N SER A 332 -18.26 -1.87 4.62
CA SER A 332 -19.42 -2.48 5.25
C SER A 332 -20.20 -1.49 6.13
N ASN A 333 -21.34 -1.96 6.64
CA ASN A 333 -22.13 -1.27 7.67
C ASN A 333 -21.74 -1.70 9.10
N LEU A 334 -20.56 -2.31 9.29
CA LEU A 334 -20.06 -2.66 10.62
C LEU A 334 -19.80 -1.38 11.42
N ARG A 335 -20.49 -1.25 12.55
CA ARG A 335 -20.45 -0.10 13.46
C ARG A 335 -20.63 -0.61 14.90
N TYR A 336 -20.34 0.22 15.88
CA TYR A 336 -20.65 -0.12 17.27
C TYR A 336 -22.16 -0.36 17.45
N ILE A 337 -22.49 -1.47 18.11
CA ILE A 337 -23.83 -1.85 18.51
C ILE A 337 -23.82 -2.06 20.02
N ASP A 338 -24.60 -1.26 20.74
CA ASP A 338 -24.82 -1.49 22.17
C ASP A 338 -25.74 -2.70 22.35
N ILE A 339 -25.15 -3.80 22.83
CA ILE A 339 -25.86 -5.06 23.02
C ILE A 339 -26.94 -4.97 24.12
N ASN A 340 -26.83 -4.02 25.05
CA ASN A 340 -27.84 -3.80 26.08
C ASN A 340 -29.10 -3.17 25.46
N GLN A 341 -28.94 -2.20 24.55
CA GLN A 341 -30.06 -1.65 23.78
C GLN A 341 -30.71 -2.73 22.91
N PHE A 342 -29.91 -3.61 22.30
CA PHE A 342 -30.42 -4.66 21.44
C PHE A 342 -31.20 -5.73 22.23
N THR A 343 -30.73 -6.11 23.42
CA THR A 343 -31.44 -7.04 24.31
C THR A 343 -32.78 -6.46 24.74
N ALA A 344 -32.83 -5.16 25.08
CA ALA A 344 -34.08 -4.49 25.43
C ALA A 344 -35.08 -4.45 24.24
N ILE A 345 -34.60 -4.14 23.03
CA ILE A 345 -35.43 -4.17 21.81
C ILE A 345 -35.91 -5.59 21.52
N ARG A 346 -35.03 -6.59 21.61
CA ARG A 346 -35.37 -8.00 21.39
C ARG A 346 -36.42 -8.48 22.40
N SER A 347 -36.23 -8.22 23.69
CA SER A 347 -37.21 -8.55 24.72
C SER A 347 -38.55 -7.85 24.50
N HIS A 348 -38.54 -6.58 24.06
CA HIS A 348 -39.75 -5.85 23.69
C HIS A 348 -40.46 -6.45 22.46
N LEU A 349 -39.72 -6.80 21.41
CA LEU A 349 -40.25 -7.43 20.20
C LEU A 349 -40.78 -8.84 20.50
N GLU A 350 -40.09 -9.63 21.33
CA GLU A 350 -40.54 -10.95 21.78
C GLU A 350 -41.80 -10.84 22.65
N SER A 351 -41.93 -9.82 23.51
CA SER A 351 -43.16 -9.54 24.27
C SER A 351 -44.32 -9.21 23.34
N LYS A 352 -44.14 -8.26 22.41
CA LYS A 352 -45.16 -7.90 21.41
C LYS A 352 -45.55 -9.07 20.51
N TRP A 353 -44.60 -9.93 20.17
CA TRP A 353 -44.87 -11.10 19.35
C TRP A 353 -45.67 -12.18 20.11
N ARG A 354 -45.43 -12.32 21.42
CA ARG A 354 -46.23 -13.19 22.31
C ARG A 354 -47.64 -12.64 22.53
N GLU A 355 -47.79 -11.34 22.73
CA GLU A 355 -49.09 -10.67 22.91
C GLU A 355 -49.98 -10.80 21.65
N ASN A 356 -49.39 -10.69 20.45
CA ASN A 356 -50.12 -10.84 19.18
C ASN A 356 -50.42 -12.29 18.77
N ARG A 357 -50.00 -13.29 19.55
CA ARG A 357 -50.31 -14.72 19.32
C ARG A 357 -51.44 -15.26 20.22
N ILE A 358 -52.02 -14.41 21.07
CA ILE A 358 -53.13 -14.76 21.98
C ILE A 358 -54.50 -14.32 21.42
N LEU A 359 -54.54 -13.85 20.16
CA LEU A 359 -55.76 -13.68 19.36
C LEU A 359 -55.82 -14.77 18.28
#